data_AF-A0A382Q4H0-F1
#
_entry.id   AF-A0A382Q4H0-F1
#
_cell.length_a   1.000
_cell.length_b   1.000
_cell.length_c   1.000
_cell.angle_alpha   90.00
_cell.angle_beta   90.00
_cell.angle_gamma   90.00
#
_symmetry.space_group_name_H-M   'P 1'
#
loop_
_entity.id
_entity.type
_entity.pdbx_description
1 polymer ?
#
loop_
_entity_poly.entity_id
_entity_poly.type
_entity_poly.pdbx_seq_one_letter_code
_entity_poly.pdbx_strand_id
1 'polypeptide(L)'
;MDGFKHLVDTLSKPTILVTFTFAIFFFIFPPTDWFEKWHRRLKFDRLWSNKSLLIITGILVGFFVFGLTDSDFRAIMLKPDNVPISGLIFLVFFFTWLSMSQAYKNDELVEAGKTIDEHYDAPNDKVLVWPDLVYVELISLILFSAFMLIWSIGLAAPIEEPANPSESPNPAKAPWYFLGLQEMLVYFDPWMAGV
;
A
#
# COMPACT_ATOMS: atom_id res chain seq x y z
N MET A 1 3.05 -33.88 5.83
CA MET A 1 2.47 -32.59 6.28
C MET A 1 3.44 -31.84 7.19
N ASP A 2 4.13 -32.54 8.10
CA ASP A 2 5.07 -31.92 9.05
C ASP A 2 6.28 -31.23 8.40
N GLY A 3 6.82 -31.78 7.30
CA GLY A 3 7.92 -31.14 6.57
C GLY A 3 7.54 -29.80 5.92
N PHE A 4 6.33 -29.69 5.38
CA PHE A 4 5.82 -28.43 4.83
C PHE A 4 5.58 -27.41 5.94
N LYS A 5 4.96 -27.85 7.05
CA LYS A 5 4.75 -27.01 8.23
C LYS A 5 6.07 -26.49 8.80
N HIS A 6 7.06 -27.36 8.99
CA HIS A 6 8.38 -26.98 9.49
C HIS A 6 9.10 -26.00 8.56
N LEU A 7 8.94 -26.15 7.24
CA LEU A 7 9.49 -25.20 6.25
C LEU A 7 8.83 -23.83 6.38
N VAL A 8 7.50 -23.79 6.44
CA VAL A 8 6.74 -22.54 6.63
C VAL A 8 7.12 -21.88 7.96
N ASP A 9 7.16 -22.64 9.05
CA ASP A 9 7.53 -22.14 10.38
C ASP A 9 8.95 -21.58 10.39
N THR A 10 9.88 -22.21 9.67
CA THR A 10 11.27 -21.74 9.57
C THR A 10 11.36 -20.44 8.75
N LEU A 11 10.70 -20.37 7.60
CA LEU A 11 10.68 -19.16 6.77
C LEU A 11 9.97 -17.99 7.45
N SER A 12 8.96 -18.28 8.27
CA SER A 12 8.16 -17.29 8.99
C SER A 12 8.88 -16.76 10.24
N LYS A 13 10.05 -17.30 10.61
CA LYS A 13 10.84 -16.75 11.71
C LYS A 13 11.23 -15.30 11.39
N PRO A 14 10.96 -14.33 12.29
CA PRO A 14 11.19 -12.91 12.02
C PRO A 14 12.61 -12.60 11.55
N THR A 15 13.62 -13.25 12.14
CA THR A 15 15.02 -13.05 11.75
C THR A 15 15.28 -13.43 10.29
N ILE A 16 14.77 -14.58 9.85
CA ILE A 16 14.94 -15.06 8.48
C ILE A 16 14.12 -14.20 7.52
N LEU A 17 12.85 -13.94 7.84
CA LEU A 17 11.94 -13.18 6.99
C LEU A 17 12.40 -11.74 6.77
N VAL A 18 12.85 -11.06 7.84
CA VAL A 18 13.33 -9.68 7.77
C VAL A 18 14.63 -9.61 6.99
N THR A 19 15.61 -10.47 7.28
CA THR A 19 16.87 -10.51 6.54
C THR A 19 16.65 -10.82 5.06
N PHE A 20 15.78 -11.77 4.75
CA PHE A 20 15.44 -12.10 3.36
C PHE A 20 14.75 -10.93 2.65
N THR A 21 13.77 -10.29 3.30
CA THR A 21 13.06 -9.12 2.76
C THR A 21 14.03 -7.99 2.45
N PHE A 22 14.93 -7.64 3.37
CA PHE A 22 15.94 -6.61 3.11
C PHE A 22 16.91 -6.98 2.00
N ALA A 23 17.32 -8.26 1.92
CA ALA A 23 18.21 -8.71 0.86
C ALA A 23 17.53 -8.62 -0.51
N ILE A 24 16.29 -9.09 -0.65
CA ILE A 24 15.56 -9.10 -1.92
C ILE A 24 15.06 -7.72 -2.34
N PHE A 25 14.82 -6.82 -1.37
CA PHE A 25 14.34 -5.46 -1.61
C PHE A 25 15.18 -4.74 -2.68
N PHE A 26 16.51 -4.78 -2.57
CA PHE A 26 17.40 -4.12 -3.53
C PHE A 26 17.43 -4.77 -4.91
N PHE A 27 16.96 -6.01 -5.04
CA PHE A 27 16.79 -6.65 -6.35
C PHE A 27 15.43 -6.33 -6.96
N ILE A 28 14.42 -5.99 -6.16
CA ILE A 28 13.10 -5.55 -6.63
C ILE A 28 13.13 -4.05 -6.97
N PHE A 29 13.78 -3.25 -6.12
CA PHE A 29 13.99 -1.80 -6.25
C PHE A 29 15.49 -1.52 -6.38
N PRO A 30 16.05 -1.58 -7.59
CA PRO A 30 17.48 -1.47 -7.81
C PRO A 30 17.99 -0.04 -7.56
N PRO A 31 18.87 0.18 -6.55
CA PRO A 31 19.40 1.52 -6.26
C PRO A 31 20.61 1.89 -7.13
N THR A 32 21.23 0.93 -7.82
CA THR A 32 22.43 1.14 -8.65
C THR A 32 22.39 0.30 -9.91
N ASP A 33 23.18 0.67 -10.92
CA ASP A 33 23.30 -0.04 -12.20
C ASP A 33 23.65 -1.54 -12.04
N TRP A 34 24.40 -1.88 -10.98
CA TRP A 34 24.72 -3.27 -10.69
C TRP A 34 23.46 -4.06 -10.31
N PHE A 35 22.61 -3.51 -9.43
CA PHE A 35 21.35 -4.13 -9.07
C PHE A 35 20.39 -4.16 -10.26
N GLU A 36 20.35 -3.10 -11.06
CA GLU A 36 19.51 -3.04 -12.27
C GLU A 36 19.89 -4.12 -13.29
N LYS A 37 21.19 -4.37 -13.47
CA LYS A 37 21.67 -5.47 -14.30
C LYS A 37 21.18 -6.84 -13.81
N TRP A 38 21.15 -7.06 -12.50
CA TRP A 38 20.61 -8.30 -11.92
C TRP A 38 19.09 -8.35 -12.00
N HIS A 39 18.41 -7.24 -11.76
CA HIS A 39 16.96 -7.08 -11.88
C HIS A 39 16.48 -7.51 -13.27
N ARG A 40 17.10 -6.98 -14.33
CA ARG A 40 16.80 -7.36 -15.74
C ARG A 40 17.21 -8.80 -16.06
N ARG A 41 18.32 -9.30 -15.50
CA ARG A 41 18.75 -10.71 -15.68
C ARG A 41 17.75 -11.70 -15.08
N LEU A 42 17.22 -11.38 -13.90
CA LEU A 42 16.22 -12.19 -13.19
C LEU A 42 14.80 -11.98 -13.73
N LYS A 43 14.63 -11.06 -14.69
CA LYS A 43 13.36 -10.67 -15.30
C LYS A 43 12.36 -10.04 -14.31
N PHE A 44 12.87 -9.40 -13.26
CA PHE A 44 12.05 -8.67 -12.30
C PHE A 44 11.45 -7.39 -12.89
N ASP A 45 12.00 -6.88 -14.00
CA ASP A 45 11.45 -5.75 -14.78
C ASP A 45 9.99 -6.01 -15.18
N ARG A 46 9.64 -7.27 -15.42
CA ARG A 46 8.29 -7.67 -15.79
C ARG A 46 7.27 -7.45 -14.68
N LEU A 47 7.69 -7.35 -13.41
CA LEU A 47 6.81 -7.09 -12.28
C LEU A 47 6.07 -5.75 -12.42
N TRP A 48 6.67 -4.80 -13.13
CA TRP A 48 6.13 -3.45 -13.31
C TRP A 48 5.30 -3.29 -14.59
N SER A 49 5.07 -4.39 -15.31
CA SER A 49 4.20 -4.40 -16.50
C SER A 49 2.71 -4.38 -16.14
N ASN A 50 1.87 -3.91 -17.07
CA ASN A 50 0.40 -3.93 -16.91
C ASN A 50 -0.15 -5.36 -16.68
N LYS A 51 0.52 -6.38 -17.22
CA LYS A 51 0.12 -7.79 -17.01
C LYS A 51 0.31 -8.20 -15.55
N SER A 52 1.43 -7.81 -14.96
CA SER A 52 1.75 -8.11 -13.56
C SER A 52 0.82 -7.39 -12.60
N LEU A 53 0.41 -6.14 -12.90
CA LEU A 53 -0.64 -5.47 -12.13
C LEU A 53 -1.91 -6.34 -12.04
N LEU A 54 -2.41 -6.80 -13.19
CA LEU A 54 -3.65 -7.60 -13.23
C LEU A 54 -3.49 -8.94 -12.51
N ILE A 55 -2.34 -9.60 -12.69
CA ILE A 55 -2.06 -10.89 -12.02
C ILE A 55 -1.99 -10.71 -10.51
N ILE A 56 -1.18 -9.75 -10.03
CA ILE A 56 -0.98 -9.55 -8.58
C ILE A 56 -2.27 -9.03 -7.94
N THR A 57 -2.98 -8.10 -8.59
CA THR A 57 -4.30 -7.65 -8.11
C THR A 57 -5.28 -8.82 -8.06
N GLY A 58 -5.31 -9.67 -9.08
CA GLY A 58 -6.16 -10.87 -9.10
C GLY A 58 -5.81 -11.85 -7.98
N ILE A 59 -4.52 -12.05 -7.70
CA ILE A 59 -4.06 -12.87 -6.56
C ILE A 59 -4.46 -12.25 -5.23
N LEU A 60 -4.27 -10.93 -5.04
CA LEU A 60 -4.66 -10.22 -3.84
C LEU A 60 -6.17 -10.32 -3.60
N VAL A 61 -6.98 -10.03 -4.63
CA VAL A 61 -8.44 -10.18 -4.56
C VAL A 61 -8.81 -11.63 -4.26
N GLY A 62 -8.20 -12.60 -4.94
CA GLY A 62 -8.43 -14.03 -4.70
C GLY A 62 -8.11 -14.44 -3.26
N PHE A 63 -6.99 -13.97 -2.71
CA PHE A 63 -6.60 -14.19 -1.32
C PHE A 63 -7.62 -13.61 -0.34
N PHE A 64 -8.07 -12.38 -0.55
CA PHE A 64 -9.09 -11.75 0.30
C PHE A 64 -10.45 -12.46 0.20
N VAL A 65 -10.91 -12.77 -1.02
CA VAL A 65 -12.18 -13.49 -1.23
C VAL A 65 -12.15 -14.87 -0.60
N PHE A 66 -11.05 -15.60 -0.76
CA PHE A 66 -10.87 -16.89 -0.10
C PHE A 66 -10.79 -16.73 1.42
N GLY A 67 -10.07 -15.74 1.93
CA GLY A 67 -9.99 -15.43 3.36
C GLY A 67 -11.37 -15.14 3.97
N LEU A 68 -12.26 -14.45 3.26
CA LEU A 68 -13.63 -14.16 3.74
C LEU A 68 -14.51 -15.42 3.92
N THR A 69 -14.07 -16.59 3.45
CA THR A 69 -14.74 -17.86 3.74
C THR A 69 -14.53 -18.33 5.18
N ASP A 70 -13.44 -17.88 5.82
CA ASP A 70 -13.15 -18.13 7.22
C ASP A 70 -13.94 -17.16 8.11
N SER A 71 -14.61 -17.69 9.13
CA SER A 71 -15.44 -16.90 10.05
C SER A 71 -14.63 -15.88 10.84
N ASP A 72 -13.42 -16.23 11.26
CA ASP A 72 -12.56 -15.39 12.10
C ASP A 72 -11.96 -14.26 11.25
N PHE A 73 -11.47 -14.60 10.06
CA PHE A 73 -10.94 -13.60 9.13
C PHE A 73 -12.03 -12.60 8.72
N ARG A 74 -13.24 -13.08 8.41
CA ARG A 74 -14.38 -12.23 8.07
C ARG A 74 -14.77 -11.31 9.23
N ALA A 75 -14.81 -11.83 10.46
CA ALA A 75 -15.15 -11.05 11.64
C ALA A 75 -14.12 -9.95 11.94
N ILE A 76 -12.85 -10.15 11.58
CA ILE A 76 -11.80 -9.15 11.73
C ILE A 76 -11.87 -8.13 10.58
N MET A 77 -11.89 -8.57 9.33
CA MET A 77 -11.77 -7.67 8.17
C MET A 77 -12.99 -6.77 7.97
N LEU A 78 -14.19 -7.23 8.31
CA LEU A 78 -15.41 -6.45 8.17
C LEU A 78 -15.68 -5.51 9.35
N LYS A 79 -14.80 -5.44 10.37
CA LYS A 79 -14.90 -4.39 11.37
C LYS A 79 -14.77 -3.02 10.69
N PRO A 80 -15.62 -2.03 11.01
CA PRO A 80 -15.61 -0.72 10.36
C PRO A 80 -14.22 -0.07 10.25
N ASP A 81 -13.39 -0.16 11.31
CA ASP A 81 -12.03 0.40 11.33
C ASP A 81 -11.00 -0.38 10.49
N ASN A 82 -11.27 -1.64 10.19
CA ASN A 82 -10.36 -2.51 9.43
C ASN A 82 -10.62 -2.48 7.92
N VAL A 83 -11.79 -2.00 7.49
CA VAL A 83 -12.12 -1.84 6.06
C VAL A 83 -11.16 -0.86 5.36
N PRO A 84 -10.84 0.34 5.92
CA PRO A 84 -9.81 1.21 5.38
C PRO A 84 -8.43 0.53 5.29
N ILE A 85 -8.04 -0.25 6.31
CA ILE A 85 -6.75 -0.96 6.32
C ILE A 85 -6.67 -1.96 5.16
N SER A 86 -7.75 -2.69 4.90
CA SER A 86 -7.83 -3.61 3.76
C SER A 86 -7.68 -2.85 2.44
N GLY A 87 -8.34 -1.70 2.30
CA GLY A 87 -8.22 -0.83 1.13
C GLY A 87 -6.80 -0.29 0.92
N LEU A 88 -6.12 0.10 2.01
CA LEU A 88 -4.73 0.58 1.97
C LEU A 88 -3.78 -0.44 1.37
N ILE A 89 -3.95 -1.74 1.62
CA ILE A 89 -3.10 -2.79 1.04
C ILE A 89 -3.18 -2.74 -0.49
N PHE A 90 -4.38 -2.59 -1.06
CA PHE A 90 -4.56 -2.45 -2.51
C PHE A 90 -3.98 -1.14 -3.03
N LEU A 91 -4.20 -0.03 -2.32
CA LEU A 91 -3.70 1.28 -2.73
C LEU A 91 -2.18 1.35 -2.71
N VAL A 92 -1.54 0.86 -1.66
CA VAL A 92 -0.06 0.81 -1.55
C VAL A 92 0.50 -0.01 -2.71
N PHE A 93 -0.03 -1.20 -2.96
CA PHE A 93 0.39 -2.01 -4.10
C PHE A 93 0.20 -1.26 -5.43
N PHE A 94 -0.98 -0.68 -5.67
CA PHE A 94 -1.30 0.02 -6.91
C PHE A 94 -0.39 1.22 -7.14
N PHE A 95 -0.19 2.07 -6.13
CA PHE A 95 0.65 3.26 -6.27
C PHE A 95 2.14 2.93 -6.38
N THR A 96 2.62 1.90 -5.69
CA THR A 96 3.98 1.38 -5.92
C THR A 96 4.14 0.82 -7.33
N TRP A 97 3.16 0.08 -7.84
CA TRP A 97 3.20 -0.36 -9.23
C TRP A 97 3.14 0.82 -10.22
N LEU A 98 2.29 1.81 -9.96
CA LEU A 98 2.12 2.98 -10.82
C LEU A 98 3.43 3.78 -10.93
N SER A 99 4.07 4.07 -9.79
CA SER A 99 5.32 4.82 -9.76
C SER A 99 6.44 4.08 -10.49
N MET A 100 6.60 2.77 -10.24
CA MET A 100 7.61 1.98 -10.94
C MET A 100 7.29 1.84 -12.43
N SER A 101 6.03 1.63 -12.81
CA SER A 101 5.61 1.54 -14.22
C SER A 101 5.91 2.84 -14.98
N GLN A 102 5.70 4.00 -14.35
CA GLN A 102 6.06 5.30 -14.92
C GLN A 102 7.58 5.46 -15.04
N ALA A 103 8.33 5.09 -14.00
CA ALA A 103 9.80 5.14 -14.02
C ALA A 103 10.38 4.35 -15.21
N TYR A 104 9.97 3.09 -15.40
CA TYR A 104 10.47 2.28 -16.52
C TYR A 104 10.06 2.81 -17.90
N LYS A 105 8.85 3.36 -18.04
CA LYS A 105 8.43 3.99 -19.30
C LYS A 105 9.27 5.23 -19.60
N ASN A 106 9.58 6.03 -18.58
CA ASN A 106 10.43 7.20 -18.72
C ASN A 106 11.87 6.79 -19.08
N ASP A 107 12.41 5.73 -18.48
CA ASP A 107 13.72 5.19 -18.85
C ASP A 107 13.75 4.74 -20.32
N GLU A 108 12.72 4.03 -20.80
CA GLU A 108 12.59 3.64 -22.21
C GLU A 108 12.52 4.87 -23.15
N LEU A 109 11.84 5.95 -22.75
CA LEU A 109 11.78 7.18 -23.53
C LEU A 109 13.14 7.87 -23.61
N VAL A 110 13.87 7.94 -22.50
CA VAL A 110 15.22 8.52 -22.44
C VAL A 110 16.19 7.72 -23.30
N GLU A 111 16.15 6.38 -23.22
CA GLU A 111 16.97 5.50 -24.09
C GLU A 111 16.64 5.70 -25.57
N ALA A 112 15.36 5.96 -25.91
CA ALA A 112 14.92 6.29 -27.26
C ALA A 112 15.22 7.73 -27.70
N GLY A 113 15.83 8.56 -26.83
CA GLY A 113 16.10 9.97 -27.08
C GLY A 113 14.85 10.84 -27.17
N LYS A 114 13.73 10.39 -26.60
CA LYS A 114 12.45 11.12 -26.53
C LYS A 114 12.36 11.88 -25.21
N THR A 115 11.49 12.89 -25.17
CA THR A 115 11.14 13.59 -23.93
C THR A 115 10.36 12.66 -23.00
N ILE A 116 10.65 12.73 -21.71
CA ILE A 116 9.89 12.04 -20.67
C ILE A 116 8.47 12.60 -20.57
N ASP A 117 7.54 11.80 -20.05
CA ASP A 117 6.13 12.20 -19.94
C ASP A 117 5.94 13.40 -18.99
N GLU A 118 6.78 13.48 -17.95
CA GLU A 118 6.77 14.56 -16.95
C GLU A 118 7.50 15.83 -17.41
N HIS A 119 8.00 15.87 -18.65
CA HIS A 119 8.74 17.01 -19.15
C HIS A 119 7.83 18.24 -19.23
N TYR A 120 8.17 19.28 -18.47
CA TYR A 120 7.40 20.51 -18.39
C TYR A 120 8.17 21.68 -19.01
N ASP A 121 7.65 22.23 -20.11
CA ASP A 121 8.26 23.38 -20.78
C ASP A 121 7.62 24.70 -20.29
N ALA A 122 8.18 25.27 -19.22
CA ALA A 122 7.82 26.60 -18.79
C ALA A 122 8.33 27.66 -19.80
N PRO A 123 7.50 28.62 -20.27
CA PRO A 123 6.15 28.96 -19.83
C PRO A 123 5.01 28.43 -20.72
N ASN A 124 5.30 27.63 -21.74
CA ASN A 124 4.34 27.24 -22.79
C ASN A 124 3.26 26.28 -22.28
N ASP A 125 3.58 25.44 -21.29
CA ASP A 125 2.66 24.43 -20.73
C ASP A 125 1.81 24.95 -19.55
N LYS A 126 1.59 26.26 -19.45
CA LYS A 126 0.73 26.83 -18.41
C LYS A 126 -0.73 26.83 -18.83
N VAL A 127 -1.59 26.28 -17.96
CA VAL A 127 -3.04 26.38 -18.07
C VAL A 127 -3.59 27.51 -17.21
N LEU A 128 -4.79 28.01 -17.54
CA LEU A 128 -5.42 29.06 -16.73
C LEU A 128 -5.95 28.47 -15.43
N VAL A 129 -5.66 29.12 -14.30
CA VAL A 129 -6.22 28.71 -13.00
C VAL A 129 -7.76 28.75 -13.06
N TRP A 130 -8.30 29.81 -13.65
CA TRP A 130 -9.71 29.94 -13.97
C TRP A 130 -9.89 30.02 -15.48
N PRO A 131 -10.73 29.18 -16.10
CA PRO A 131 -11.66 28.24 -15.48
C PRO A 131 -11.09 26.83 -15.27
N ASP A 132 -9.94 26.51 -15.89
CA ASP A 132 -9.53 25.12 -16.13
C ASP A 132 -9.24 24.35 -14.83
N LEU A 133 -8.40 24.90 -13.94
CA LEU A 133 -8.07 24.23 -12.67
C LEU A 133 -9.28 24.18 -11.72
N VAL A 134 -9.96 25.32 -11.54
CA VAL A 134 -11.06 25.43 -10.57
C VAL A 134 -12.23 24.50 -10.90
N TYR A 135 -12.55 24.29 -12.18
CA TYR A 135 -13.60 23.35 -12.58
C TYR A 135 -13.24 21.90 -12.24
N VAL A 136 -12.00 21.47 -12.50
CA VAL A 136 -11.54 20.12 -12.17
C VAL A 136 -11.51 19.89 -10.66
N GLU A 137 -11.07 20.89 -9.89
CA GLU A 137 -11.06 20.84 -8.42
C GLU A 137 -12.48 20.76 -7.85
N LEU A 138 -13.42 21.57 -8.36
CA LEU A 138 -14.82 21.53 -7.90
C LEU A 138 -15.48 20.17 -8.19
N ILE A 139 -15.26 19.60 -9.37
CA ILE A 139 -15.76 18.27 -9.72
C ILE A 139 -15.16 17.22 -8.79
N SER A 140 -13.84 17.27 -8.55
CA SER A 140 -13.14 16.36 -7.65
C SER A 140 -13.68 16.46 -6.22
N LEU A 141 -13.95 17.67 -5.73
CA LEU A 141 -14.52 17.92 -4.41
C LEU A 141 -15.93 17.33 -4.29
N ILE A 142 -16.78 17.52 -5.29
CA ILE A 142 -18.14 16.95 -5.31
C ILE A 142 -18.08 15.43 -5.31
N LEU A 143 -17.23 14.82 -6.15
CA LEU A 143 -17.07 13.37 -6.23
C LEU A 143 -16.54 12.80 -4.90
N PHE A 144 -15.53 13.42 -4.31
CA PHE A 144 -14.97 12.99 -3.03
C PHE A 144 -15.98 13.15 -1.89
N SER A 145 -16.74 14.25 -1.87
CA SER A 145 -17.81 14.46 -0.88
C SER A 145 -18.91 13.41 -1.01
N ALA A 146 -19.34 13.10 -2.23
CA ALA A 146 -20.32 12.04 -2.48
C ALA A 146 -19.80 10.66 -2.03
N PHE A 147 -18.54 10.34 -2.35
CA PHE A 147 -17.88 9.12 -1.90
C PHE A 147 -17.85 9.02 -0.36
N MET A 148 -17.40 10.07 0.33
CA MET A 148 -17.35 10.12 1.79
C MET A 148 -18.74 9.98 2.43
N LEU A 149 -19.77 10.56 1.81
CA LEU A 149 -21.15 10.47 2.29
C LEU A 149 -21.68 9.03 2.17
N ILE A 150 -21.48 8.38 1.02
CA ILE A 150 -21.86 6.98 0.82
C ILE A 150 -21.12 6.07 1.82
N TRP A 151 -19.83 6.30 2.02
CA TRP A 151 -19.01 5.55 2.97
C TRP A 151 -19.51 5.70 4.41
N SER A 152 -19.85 6.93 4.81
CA SER A 152 -20.39 7.25 6.14
C SER A 152 -21.73 6.56 6.43
N ILE A 153 -22.58 6.40 5.41
CA ILE A 153 -23.84 5.65 5.53
C ILE A 153 -23.57 4.13 5.57
N GLY A 154 -22.64 3.64 4.75
CA GLY A 154 -22.38 2.21 4.59
C GLY A 154 -21.66 1.56 5.77
N LEU A 155 -20.82 2.31 6.49
CA LEU A 155 -20.04 1.82 7.63
C LEU A 155 -20.28 2.70 8.85
N ALA A 156 -21.03 2.18 9.81
CA ALA A 156 -21.27 2.86 11.07
C ALA A 156 -19.95 3.10 11.82
N ALA A 157 -19.78 4.32 12.36
CA ALA A 157 -18.66 4.63 13.22
C ALA A 157 -18.69 3.73 14.47
N PRO A 158 -17.55 3.15 14.87
CA PRO A 158 -17.45 2.45 16.13
C PRO A 158 -17.50 3.47 17.26
N ILE A 159 -18.63 3.51 17.98
CA ILE A 159 -18.79 4.34 19.17
C ILE A 159 -18.55 3.46 20.39
N GLU A 160 -17.55 3.84 21.18
CA GLU A 160 -17.17 3.18 22.42
C GLU A 160 -18.00 3.67 23.62
N GLU A 161 -17.93 2.94 24.73
CA GLU A 161 -18.59 3.31 26.00
C GLU A 161 -18.04 4.63 26.59
N PRO A 162 -18.82 5.32 27.44
CA PRO A 162 -18.35 6.51 28.14
C PRO A 162 -17.06 6.24 28.93
N ALA A 163 -16.13 7.18 28.91
CA ALA A 163 -14.83 7.03 29.55
C ALA A 163 -14.95 6.72 31.06
N ASN A 164 -14.34 5.61 31.47
CA ASN A 164 -14.22 5.20 32.87
C ASN A 164 -12.76 5.28 33.32
N PRO A 165 -12.37 6.24 34.20
CA PRO A 165 -10.99 6.32 34.69
C PRO A 165 -10.51 5.12 35.50
N SER A 166 -11.45 4.28 35.99
CA SER A 166 -11.14 3.11 36.82
C SER A 166 -10.90 1.84 36.00
N GLU A 167 -11.21 1.84 34.70
CA GLU A 167 -11.09 0.67 33.83
C GLU A 167 -10.42 1.05 32.51
N SER A 168 -9.36 0.32 32.16
CA SER A 168 -8.74 0.46 30.84
C SER A 168 -9.42 -0.50 29.86
N PRO A 169 -9.92 -0.01 28.70
CA PRO A 169 -10.59 -0.86 27.73
C PRO A 169 -9.64 -1.92 27.18
N ASN A 170 -10.11 -3.16 27.04
CA ASN A 170 -9.38 -4.26 26.43
C ASN A 170 -10.17 -4.80 25.23
N PRO A 171 -9.68 -4.63 23.99
CA PRO A 171 -8.36 -4.16 23.58
C PRO A 171 -8.25 -2.63 23.43
N ALA A 172 -7.17 -2.03 23.95
CA ALA A 172 -6.81 -0.65 23.65
C ALA A 172 -6.11 -0.58 22.29
N LYS A 173 -6.87 -0.24 21.24
CA LYS A 173 -6.36 -0.07 19.88
C LYS A 173 -6.47 1.40 19.45
N ALA A 174 -5.40 1.95 18.89
CA ALA A 174 -5.38 3.27 18.30
C ALA A 174 -6.15 3.30 16.97
N PRO A 175 -6.61 4.47 16.52
CA PRO A 175 -7.19 4.63 15.19
C PRO A 175 -6.27 4.06 14.09
N TRP A 176 -6.87 3.56 13.00
CA TRP A 176 -6.14 2.83 11.95
C TRP A 176 -4.95 3.60 11.35
N TYR A 177 -5.03 4.93 11.27
CA TYR A 177 -3.94 5.80 10.77
C TYR A 177 -2.76 5.92 11.74
N PHE A 178 -2.92 5.51 13.00
CA PHE A 178 -1.84 5.41 14.00
C PHE A 178 -1.42 3.97 14.31
N LEU A 179 -2.07 2.96 13.72
CA LEU A 179 -1.81 1.56 14.04
C LEU A 179 -0.33 1.20 13.84
N GLY A 180 0.28 1.62 12.73
CA GLY A 180 1.70 1.32 12.48
C GLY A 180 2.64 1.90 13.56
N LEU A 181 2.36 3.12 14.02
CA LEU A 181 3.13 3.76 15.09
C LEU A 181 2.88 3.08 16.45
N GLN A 182 1.64 2.65 16.72
CA GLN A 182 1.33 1.87 17.92
C GLN A 182 2.12 0.56 17.95
N GLU A 183 2.10 -0.21 16.86
CA GLU A 183 2.84 -1.48 16.80
C GLU A 183 4.36 -1.24 17.00
N MET A 184 4.91 -0.15 16.45
CA MET A 184 6.31 0.20 16.68
C MET A 184 6.61 0.49 18.16
N LEU A 185 5.77 1.24 18.85
CA LEU A 185 5.95 1.57 20.28
C LEU A 185 5.75 0.37 21.21
N VAL A 186 4.95 -0.62 20.79
CA VAL A 186 4.71 -1.85 21.58
C VAL A 186 5.88 -2.81 21.47
N TYR A 187 6.52 -2.91 20.30
CA TYR A 187 7.56 -3.92 20.05
C TYR A 187 8.99 -3.40 20.05
N PHE A 188 9.22 -2.10 19.87
CA PHE A 188 10.55 -1.51 19.90
C PHE A 188 10.75 -0.64 21.14
N ASP A 189 12.00 -0.56 21.60
CA ASP A 189 12.36 0.39 22.64
C ASP A 189 12.04 1.83 22.18
N PRO A 190 11.61 2.72 23.10
CA PRO A 190 11.22 4.09 22.77
C PRO A 190 12.24 4.85 21.91
N TRP A 191 13.54 4.67 22.20
CA TRP A 191 14.62 5.33 21.44
C TRP A 191 14.70 4.90 19.96
N MET A 192 14.33 3.66 19.63
CA MET A 192 14.24 3.19 18.24
C MET A 192 12.89 3.53 17.60
N ALA A 193 11.84 3.60 18.42
CA ALA A 193 10.49 3.97 18.00
C ALA A 193 10.31 5.50 17.81
N GLY A 194 11.33 6.30 18.16
CA GLY A 194 11.37 7.74 17.90
C GLY A 194 10.82 8.64 19.03
N VAL A 195 10.87 8.17 20.28
CA VAL A 195 10.43 8.89 21.50
C VAL A 195 11.54 8.94 22.54
#